data_AF-A0A7X9I990-F1
#
_entry.id   AF-A0A7X9I990-F1
#
_cell.length_a   1.000
_cell.length_b   1.000
_cell.length_c   1.000
_cell.angle_alpha   90.00
_cell.angle_beta   90.00
_cell.angle_gamma   90.00
#
_symmetry.space_group_name_H-M   'P 1'
#
loop_
_entity.id
_entity.type
_entity.pdbx_description
1 polymer ?
#
loop_
_entity_poly.entity_id
_entity_poly.type
_entity_poly.pdbx_seq_one_letter_code
_entity_poly.pdbx_strand_id
1 'polypeptide(L)'
;MNKLAFFLLISLLALINIYSQPVKSPGEFLGYELGTQFTFHHRAVEYFRYIAEKSESAEYIEYGKSYEGRPLGVCVVSEKDNLSKLEEYRNNNLI
;
A
#
# COMPACT_ATOMS: atom_id res chain seq x y z
N MET A 1 30.53 27.75 -19.92
CA MET A 1 29.11 27.44 -20.18
C MET A 1 28.76 25.96 -20.01
N ASN A 2 29.66 25.01 -20.30
CA ASN A 2 29.31 23.58 -20.32
C ASN A 2 29.06 22.94 -18.93
N LYS A 3 29.73 23.44 -17.87
CA LYS A 3 29.53 22.94 -16.49
C LYS A 3 28.14 23.28 -15.92
N LEU A 4 27.61 24.46 -16.28
CA LEU A 4 26.27 24.89 -15.84
C LEU A 4 25.18 24.05 -16.53
N ALA A 5 25.33 23.81 -17.83
CA ALA A 5 24.44 22.94 -18.59
C ALA A 5 24.44 21.49 -18.08
N PHE A 6 25.62 20.98 -17.68
CA PHE A 6 25.75 19.66 -17.08
C PHE A 6 25.06 19.56 -15.71
N PHE A 7 25.17 20.60 -14.88
CA PHE A 7 24.49 20.66 -13.59
C PHE A 7 22.96 20.71 -13.74
N LEU A 8 22.48 21.48 -14.73
CA LEU A 8 21.06 21.56 -15.09
C LEU A 8 20.53 20.21 -15.59
N LEU A 9 21.32 19.48 -16.37
CA LEU A 9 20.97 18.15 -16.85
C LEU A 9 20.87 17.14 -15.69
N ILE A 10 21.82 17.14 -14.76
CA ILE A 10 21.77 16.26 -13.57
C ILE A 10 20.56 16.59 -12.69
N SER A 11 20.27 17.87 -12.48
CA SER A 11 19.09 18.31 -11.73
C SER A 11 17.79 17.81 -12.39
N LEU A 12 17.70 17.88 -13.73
CA LEU A 12 16.55 17.39 -14.48
C LEU A 12 16.39 15.86 -14.39
N LEU A 13 17.49 15.10 -14.41
CA LEU A 13 17.47 13.64 -14.22
C LEU A 13 17.21 13.22 -12.77
N ALA A 14 17.44 14.08 -11.77
CA ALA A 14 17.07 13.76 -10.39
C ALA A 14 15.56 13.84 -10.16
N LEU A 15 14.86 14.75 -10.86
CA LEU A 15 13.41 14.96 -10.73
C LEU A 15 12.58 13.76 -11.22
N ILE A 16 13.06 12.97 -12.19
CA ILE A 16 12.33 11.79 -12.69
C ILE A 16 12.22 10.65 -11.66
N ASN A 17 13.06 10.62 -10.63
CA ASN A 17 13.04 9.59 -9.59
C ASN A 17 12.13 9.94 -8.39
N ILE A 18 11.47 11.11 -8.41
CA ILE A 18 10.61 11.56 -7.29
C ILE A 18 9.17 11.03 -7.43
N TYR A 19 8.84 10.37 -8.55
CA TYR A 19 7.55 9.69 -8.70
C TYR A 19 7.52 8.43 -7.83
N SER A 20 7.16 8.61 -6.55
CA SER A 20 6.67 7.53 -5.69
C SER A 20 5.50 6.84 -6.39
N GLN A 21 5.39 5.51 -6.25
CA GLN A 21 4.29 4.72 -6.80
C GLN A 21 2.95 5.39 -6.41
N PRO A 22 2.06 5.71 -7.38
CA PRO A 22 0.85 6.46 -7.08
C PRO A 22 -0.19 5.51 -6.48
N VAL A 23 -0.01 5.16 -5.21
CA VAL A 23 -1.06 4.57 -4.40
C VAL A 23 -2.09 5.67 -4.19
N LYS A 24 -3.28 5.48 -4.74
CA LYS A 24 -4.41 6.40 -4.55
C LYS A 24 -4.73 6.51 -3.08
N SER A 25 -5.02 7.72 -2.62
CA SER A 25 -5.61 7.94 -1.30
C SER A 25 -7.01 7.28 -1.22
N PRO A 26 -7.54 7.04 -0.01
CA PRO A 26 -8.85 6.43 0.14
C PRO A 26 -9.95 7.23 -0.57
N GLY A 27 -9.92 8.57 -0.49
CA GLY A 27 -10.89 9.43 -1.17
C GLY A 27 -10.83 9.32 -2.69
N GLU A 28 -9.62 9.25 -3.27
CA GLU A 28 -9.42 9.08 -4.72
C GLU A 28 -9.84 7.69 -5.21
N PHE A 29 -9.62 6.64 -4.40
CA PHE A 29 -10.06 5.29 -4.74
C PHE A 29 -11.58 5.14 -4.59
N LEU A 30 -12.14 5.69 -3.52
CA LEU A 30 -13.55 5.58 -3.20
C LEU A 30 -14.42 6.52 -4.06
N GLY A 31 -13.88 7.65 -4.53
CA GLY A 31 -14.58 8.60 -5.39
C GLY A 31 -15.55 9.51 -4.62
N TYR A 32 -15.36 9.67 -3.32
CA TYR A 32 -16.13 10.58 -2.46
C TYR A 32 -15.29 11.07 -1.29
N GLU A 33 -15.67 12.21 -0.72
CA GLU A 33 -15.02 12.77 0.46
C GLU A 33 -15.29 11.88 1.70
N LEU A 34 -14.23 11.58 2.46
CA LEU A 34 -14.33 10.73 3.63
C LEU A 34 -15.24 11.35 4.69
N GLY A 35 -16.12 10.54 5.28
CA GLY A 35 -17.10 10.99 6.28
C GLY A 35 -18.42 11.49 5.68
N THR A 36 -18.52 11.72 4.37
CA THR A 36 -19.79 12.14 3.74
C THR A 36 -20.79 11.01 3.57
N GLN A 37 -20.33 9.76 3.44
CA GLN A 37 -21.18 8.59 3.39
C GLN A 37 -20.53 7.35 3.98
N PHE A 38 -21.37 6.37 4.33
CA PHE A 38 -20.93 5.08 4.84
C PHE A 38 -20.20 4.28 3.75
N THR A 39 -19.03 3.74 4.09
CA THR A 39 -18.25 2.87 3.19
C THR A 39 -18.61 1.41 3.46
N PHE A 40 -19.19 0.74 2.47
CA PHE A 40 -19.48 -0.69 2.60
C PHE A 40 -18.20 -1.51 2.79
N HIS A 41 -18.32 -2.59 3.56
CA HIS A 41 -17.20 -3.46 3.91
C HIS A 41 -16.41 -3.95 2.68
N HIS A 42 -17.10 -4.37 1.60
CA HIS A 42 -16.41 -4.86 0.41
C HIS A 42 -15.54 -3.79 -0.27
N ARG A 43 -15.97 -2.52 -0.27
CA ARG A 43 -15.21 -1.38 -0.81
C ARG A 43 -13.97 -1.09 0.04
N ALA A 44 -14.10 -1.20 1.36
CA ALA A 44 -12.97 -1.07 2.27
C ALA A 44 -11.94 -2.19 2.03
N VAL A 45 -12.41 -3.44 1.91
CA VAL A 45 -11.54 -4.59 1.61
C VAL A 45 -10.88 -4.47 0.23
N GLU A 46 -11.62 -4.04 -0.80
CA GLU A 46 -11.07 -3.75 -2.13
C GLU A 46 -9.94 -2.73 -2.09
N TYR A 47 -10.08 -1.69 -1.27
CA TYR A 47 -9.03 -0.69 -1.10
C TYR A 47 -7.77 -1.26 -0.44
N PHE A 48 -7.91 -2.10 0.59
CA PHE A 48 -6.75 -2.77 1.21
C PHE A 48 -6.04 -3.74 0.26
N ARG A 49 -6.81 -4.49 -0.55
CA ARG A 49 -6.24 -5.35 -1.60
C ARG A 49 -5.52 -4.52 -2.67
N TYR A 50 -6.10 -3.39 -3.07
CA TYR A 50 -5.46 -2.45 -3.99
C TYR A 50 -4.13 -1.92 -3.43
N ILE A 51 -4.07 -1.56 -2.15
CA ILE A 51 -2.83 -1.13 -1.50
C ILE A 51 -1.78 -2.24 -1.56
N ALA A 52 -2.13 -3.47 -1.18
CA ALA A 52 -1.21 -4.62 -1.20
C ALA A 52 -0.75 -4.98 -2.63
N GLU A 53 -1.56 -4.71 -3.66
CA GLU A 53 -1.17 -4.92 -5.05
C GLU A 53 -0.20 -3.84 -5.57
N LYS A 54 -0.32 -2.60 -5.05
CA LYS A 54 0.44 -1.44 -5.56
C LYS A 54 1.62 -1.02 -4.71
N SER A 55 1.77 -1.54 -3.49
CA SER A 55 2.83 -1.14 -2.57
C SER A 55 3.66 -2.34 -2.13
N GLU A 56 4.99 -2.23 -2.23
CA GLU A 56 5.91 -3.23 -1.64
C GLU A 56 5.91 -3.20 -0.10
N SER A 57 5.26 -2.21 0.52
CA SER A 57 5.18 -2.02 1.96
C SER A 57 3.89 -2.56 2.58
N ALA A 58 3.06 -3.27 1.80
CA ALA A 58 1.81 -3.82 2.29
C ALA A 58 1.55 -5.22 1.74
N GLU A 59 1.01 -6.10 2.60
CA GLU A 59 0.58 -7.43 2.23
C GLU A 59 -0.84 -7.69 2.76
N TYR A 60 -1.70 -8.28 1.92
CA TYR A 60 -3.06 -8.66 2.32
C TYR A 60 -3.16 -10.18 2.45
N ILE A 61 -3.43 -10.66 3.65
CA ILE A 61 -3.50 -12.09 3.98
C ILE A 61 -4.95 -12.43 4.32
N GLU A 62 -5.57 -13.33 3.56
CA GLU A 62 -6.87 -13.90 3.87
C GLU A 62 -6.69 -15.16 4.72
N TYR A 63 -7.18 -15.14 5.96
CA TYR A 63 -7.01 -16.26 6.91
C TYR A 63 -8.23 -17.16 7.02
N GLY A 64 -9.37 -16.76 6.43
CA GLY A 64 -10.58 -17.55 6.49
C GLY A 64 -11.79 -16.83 5.94
N LYS A 65 -12.97 -17.36 6.26
CA LYS A 65 -14.27 -16.81 5.89
C LYS A 65 -15.20 -16.78 7.09
N SER A 66 -16.08 -15.79 7.14
CA SER A 66 -17.16 -15.74 8.12
C SER A 66 -18.20 -16.85 7.85
N TYR A 67 -19.12 -17.06 8.79
CA TYR A 67 -20.26 -17.97 8.62
C TYR A 67 -21.13 -17.64 7.39
N GLU A 68 -21.17 -16.36 7.00
CA GLU A 68 -21.91 -15.89 5.83
C GLU A 68 -21.02 -15.86 4.56
N GLY A 69 -19.87 -16.52 4.58
CA GLY A 69 -18.97 -16.66 3.45
C GLY A 69 -18.14 -15.42 3.10
N ARG A 70 -18.14 -14.37 3.94
CA ARG A 70 -17.33 -13.17 3.68
C ARG A 70 -15.86 -13.41 3.98
N PRO A 71 -14.92 -12.96 3.13
CA PRO A 71 -13.49 -13.13 3.37
C PRO A 71 -13.08 -12.36 4.63
N LEU A 72 -12.29 -13.03 5.47
CA LEU A 72 -11.65 -12.44 6.64
C LEU A 72 -10.16 -12.34 6.35
N GLY A 73 -9.64 -11.11 6.39
CA GLY A 73 -8.24 -10.87 6.09
C GLY A 73 -7.66 -9.70 6.86
N VAL A 74 -6.34 -9.63 6.84
CA VAL A 74 -5.54 -8.61 7.50
C VAL A 74 -4.65 -7.95 6.45
N CYS A 75 -4.57 -6.62 6.47
CA CYS A 75 -3.59 -5.86 5.71
C CYS A 75 -2.44 -5.51 6.65
N VAL A 76 -1.26 -6.10 6.43
CA VAL A 76 -0.07 -5.80 7.22
C VAL A 76 0.76 -4.77 6.48
N VAL A 77 1.14 -3.70 7.17
CA VAL A 77 1.95 -2.62 6.61
C VAL A 77 3.28 -2.59 7.34
N SER A 78 4.38 -2.73 6.61
CA SER A 78 5.73 -2.68 7.15
C SER A 78 6.77 -2.43 6.05
N GLU A 79 8.03 -2.36 6.43
CA GLU A 79 9.13 -2.41 5.47
C GLU A 79 9.19 -3.78 4.78
N LYS A 80 9.64 -3.81 3.52
CA LYS A 80 9.71 -5.04 2.71
C LYS A 80 10.48 -6.17 3.40
N ASP A 81 11.59 -5.83 4.05
CA ASP A 81 12.42 -6.81 4.76
C ASP A 81 11.67 -7.42 5.96
N ASN A 82 10.80 -6.65 6.63
CA ASN A 82 9.98 -7.14 7.73
C ASN A 82 8.83 -8.01 7.23
N LEU A 83 8.20 -7.65 6.11
CA LEU A 83 7.17 -8.46 5.47
C LEU A 83 7.74 -9.83 5.03
N SER A 84 9.01 -9.87 4.58
CA SER A 84 9.67 -11.14 4.25
C SER A 84 9.84 -12.09 5.45
N LYS A 85 9.77 -11.56 6.68
CA LYS A 85 9.95 -12.28 7.96
C LYS A 85 8.65 -12.39 8.75
N LEU A 86 7.50 -12.12 8.15
CA LEU A 86 6.22 -12.01 8.84
C LEU A 86 5.83 -13.31 9.56
N GLU A 87 6.12 -14.47 8.97
CA GLU A 87 5.92 -15.78 9.60
C GLU A 87 6.85 -16.02 10.80
N GLU A 88 8.10 -15.53 10.75
CA GLU A 88 9.03 -15.59 11.89
C GLU A 88 8.49 -14.75 13.04
N TYR A 89 8.07 -13.51 12.77
CA TYR A 89 7.47 -12.64 13.79
C TYR A 89 6.18 -13.22 14.35
N ARG A 90 5.34 -13.84 13.51
CA ARG A 90 4.14 -14.54 13.96
C ARG A 90 4.52 -15.61 14.97
N ASN A 91 5.44 -16.51 14.62
CA ASN A 91 5.84 -17.62 15.49
C ASN A 91 6.49 -17.14 16.80
N ASN A 92 7.31 -16.08 16.77
CA ASN A 92 7.93 -15.51 17.97
C ASN A 92 6.92 -14.89 18.96
N ASN A 93 5.70 -14.59 18.50
CA ASN A 93 4.61 -14.05 19.31
C ASN A 93 3.55 -15.10 19.68
N LEU A 94 3.74 -16.37 19.31
CA LEU A 94 2.93 -17.47 19.81
C LEU A 94 3.53 -17.95 21.14
N ILE A 95 2.68 -18.03 22.17
CA ILE A 95 3.02 -18.51 23.51
C ILE A 95 3.29 -20.02 23.49
#